data_AF-A0A7T4PT84-F1
#
_entry.id   AF-A0A7T4PT84-F1
#
_cell.length_a   1.000
_cell.length_b   1.000
_cell.length_c   1.000
_cell.angle_alpha   90.00
_cell.angle_beta   90.00
_cell.angle_gamma   90.00
#
_symmetry.space_group_name_H-M   'P 1'
#
loop_
_entity.id
_entity.type
_entity.pdbx_description
1 polymer ?
#
loop_
_entity_poly.entity_id
_entity_poly.type
_entity_poly.pdbx_seq_one_letter_code
_entity_poly.pdbx_strand_id
1 'polypeptide(L)'
;MKKIAVLTSGGDSPGMNAAIRAVVRKAIYHDIEVYGVYQGYLGLINDNIKKLELGSVGDMIQRGGTFLYSARCPEFKEKEVRAKAIENLEKRGIEGLVVIGGDGSYRGAQRLSEEAKNLKTIGVPGTIDNDINGTDFTIGFDTALNTIIDAVDKIRDTASSHERTFIIEVMGRDAGDLALWSGLAAGAETILIPEVKSDIEEIAEKIQHGMDRGKKHSIIICAEGVMTGHQCGEELKKFINIDTRVSCLGHIQRGGTPTGMDRVLASRLGGYAVELLMQGDSAKAVGIQQNELTCTHFDEIFQAEHNIDKKMYNLAHQLSI
;
A
#
# COMPACT_ATOMS: atom_id res chain seq x y z
N MET A 1 3.71 29.09 7.67
CA MET A 1 2.71 28.43 6.82
C MET A 1 1.34 28.63 7.45
N LYS A 2 0.35 29.13 6.71
CA LYS A 2 -1.01 29.40 7.24
C LYS A 2 -2.07 28.44 6.72
N LYS A 3 -1.92 27.97 5.48
CA LYS A 3 -2.91 27.06 4.86
C LYS A 3 -2.24 25.89 4.17
N ILE A 4 -2.75 24.70 4.41
CA ILE A 4 -2.34 23.47 3.72
C ILE A 4 -3.54 22.76 3.09
N ALA A 5 -3.25 21.90 2.11
CA ALA A 5 -4.19 20.96 1.56
C ALA A 5 -3.75 19.51 1.82
N VAL A 6 -4.70 18.59 1.81
CA VAL A 6 -4.46 17.15 1.87
C VAL A 6 -5.30 16.45 0.81
N LEU A 7 -4.71 15.47 0.14
CA LEU A 7 -5.38 14.65 -0.86
C LEU A 7 -4.96 13.19 -0.74
N THR A 8 -5.84 12.30 -1.21
CA THR A 8 -5.55 10.88 -1.42
C THR A 8 -5.53 10.55 -2.90
N SER A 9 -4.56 9.76 -3.34
CA SER A 9 -4.35 9.42 -4.75
C SER A 9 -3.83 7.99 -4.89
N GLY A 10 -4.08 7.35 -6.03
CA GLY A 10 -3.76 5.93 -6.26
C GLY A 10 -4.86 4.97 -5.81
N GLY A 11 -4.52 3.69 -5.65
CA GLY A 11 -5.41 2.71 -5.02
C GLY A 11 -5.60 3.06 -3.55
N ASP A 12 -6.82 2.96 -3.03
CA ASP A 12 -7.07 3.18 -1.61
C ASP A 12 -6.45 2.07 -0.76
N SER A 13 -6.08 2.43 0.47
CA SER A 13 -5.53 1.49 1.45
C SER A 13 -6.12 1.74 2.85
N PRO A 14 -6.26 0.70 3.68
CA PRO A 14 -6.75 0.86 5.04
C PRO A 14 -5.83 1.77 5.86
N GLY A 15 -6.37 2.85 6.41
CA GLY A 15 -5.61 3.82 7.20
C GLY A 15 -5.40 5.18 6.54
N MET A 16 -5.73 5.35 5.25
CA MET A 16 -5.73 6.67 4.60
C MET A 16 -6.58 7.70 5.38
N ASN A 17 -7.76 7.30 5.86
CA ASN A 17 -8.60 8.16 6.73
C ASN A 17 -7.91 8.54 8.05
N ALA A 18 -7.12 7.64 8.65
CA ALA A 18 -6.36 7.93 9.86
C ALA A 18 -5.23 8.94 9.58
N ALA A 19 -4.56 8.84 8.42
CA ALA A 19 -3.57 9.80 7.98
C ALA A 19 -4.19 11.19 7.71
N ILE A 20 -5.31 11.26 6.99
CA ILE A 20 -6.05 12.53 6.77
C ILE A 20 -6.43 13.16 8.11
N ARG A 21 -6.98 12.36 9.03
CA ARG A 21 -7.32 12.82 10.38
C ARG A 21 -6.11 13.40 11.10
N ALA A 22 -4.96 12.74 11.04
CA ALA A 22 -3.74 13.18 11.71
C ALA A 22 -3.23 14.51 11.13
N VAL A 23 -3.19 14.64 9.79
CA VAL A 23 -2.84 15.90 9.11
C VAL A 23 -3.77 17.03 9.56
N VAL A 24 -5.09 16.82 9.49
CA VAL A 24 -6.09 17.84 9.87
C VAL A 24 -5.94 18.26 11.32
N ARG A 25 -5.88 17.29 12.25
CA ARG A 25 -5.81 17.56 13.69
C ARG A 25 -4.50 18.24 14.08
N LYS A 26 -3.37 17.78 13.52
CA LYS A 26 -2.03 18.33 13.81
C LYS A 26 -1.89 19.76 13.27
N ALA A 27 -2.36 20.03 12.06
CA ALA A 27 -2.33 21.36 11.48
C ALA A 27 -3.21 22.35 12.25
N ILE A 28 -4.46 21.97 12.59
CA ILE A 28 -5.36 22.83 13.38
C ILE A 28 -4.77 23.11 14.78
N TYR A 29 -4.11 22.14 15.41
CA TYR A 29 -3.41 22.35 16.68
C TYR A 29 -2.32 23.43 16.61
N HIS A 30 -1.74 23.64 15.43
CA HIS A 30 -0.73 24.68 15.17
C HIS A 30 -1.31 25.91 14.46
N ASP A 31 -2.63 26.14 14.55
CA ASP A 31 -3.35 27.27 13.95
C ASP A 31 -3.22 27.35 12.41
N ILE A 32 -3.09 26.20 11.75
CA ILE A 32 -3.01 26.09 10.29
C ILE A 32 -4.37 25.64 9.74
N GLU A 33 -4.91 26.36 8.76
CA GLU A 33 -6.15 25.98 8.08
C GLU A 33 -5.88 24.82 7.11
N VAL A 34 -6.83 23.86 7.04
CA VAL A 34 -6.68 22.67 6.20
C VAL A 34 -7.79 22.57 5.17
N TYR A 35 -7.43 22.25 3.94
CA TYR A 35 -8.34 21.99 2.85
C TYR A 35 -8.24 20.54 2.37
N GLY A 36 -9.37 19.85 2.25
CA GLY A 36 -9.47 18.54 1.64
C GLY A 36 -9.67 18.68 0.13
N VAL A 37 -8.81 18.04 -0.64
CA VAL A 37 -8.97 17.92 -2.09
C VAL A 37 -9.62 16.56 -2.36
N TYR A 38 -10.83 16.60 -2.88
CA TYR A 38 -11.57 15.37 -3.17
C TYR A 38 -11.13 14.77 -4.51
N GLN A 39 -11.19 13.45 -4.69
CA GLN A 39 -10.84 12.75 -5.94
C GLN A 39 -9.39 12.99 -6.40
N GLY A 40 -8.47 13.13 -5.44
CA GLY A 40 -7.03 13.27 -5.71
C GLY A 40 -6.69 14.42 -6.67
N TYR A 41 -5.81 14.15 -7.63
CA TYR A 41 -5.38 15.15 -8.61
C TYR A 41 -6.49 15.61 -9.55
N LEU A 42 -7.48 14.76 -9.83
CA LEU A 42 -8.62 15.13 -10.66
C LEU A 42 -9.43 16.26 -10.01
N GLY A 43 -9.73 16.15 -8.73
CA GLY A 43 -10.41 17.24 -8.02
C GLY A 43 -9.51 18.44 -7.76
N LEU A 44 -8.19 18.27 -7.74
CA LEU A 44 -7.26 19.40 -7.71
C LEU A 44 -7.38 20.26 -8.97
N ILE A 45 -7.51 19.63 -10.14
CA ILE A 45 -7.74 20.32 -11.43
C ILE A 45 -9.16 20.91 -11.48
N ASN A 46 -10.17 20.14 -11.06
CA ASN A 46 -11.58 20.52 -11.11
C ASN A 46 -12.01 21.45 -9.97
N ASP A 47 -11.06 21.92 -9.17
CA ASP A 47 -11.29 22.82 -8.05
C ASP A 47 -12.24 22.28 -6.95
N ASN A 48 -12.28 20.95 -6.79
CA ASN A 48 -13.05 20.26 -5.77
C ASN A 48 -12.31 20.26 -4.41
N ILE A 49 -12.11 21.48 -3.89
CA ILE A 49 -11.30 21.76 -2.70
C ILE A 49 -12.21 22.40 -1.64
N LYS A 50 -12.31 21.77 -0.47
CA LYS A 50 -13.19 22.23 0.63
C LYS A 50 -12.43 22.34 1.93
N LYS A 51 -12.75 23.35 2.74
CA LYS A 51 -12.18 23.50 4.08
C LYS A 51 -12.58 22.32 4.97
N LEU A 52 -11.63 21.80 5.74
CA LEU A 52 -11.85 20.75 6.72
C LEU A 52 -11.73 21.34 8.12
N GLU A 53 -12.69 21.00 8.97
CA GLU A 53 -12.75 21.39 10.38
C GLU A 53 -12.46 20.17 11.28
N LEU A 54 -12.29 20.39 12.58
CA LEU A 54 -12.08 19.31 13.55
C LEU A 54 -13.16 18.20 13.48
N GLY A 55 -14.40 18.61 13.21
CA GLY A 55 -15.54 17.72 13.04
C GLY A 55 -15.55 16.95 11.72
N SER A 56 -14.92 17.49 10.66
CA SER A 56 -14.87 16.85 9.33
C SER A 56 -14.12 15.52 9.32
N VAL A 57 -13.21 15.31 10.29
CA VAL A 57 -12.45 14.07 10.48
C VAL A 57 -12.85 13.30 11.74
N GLY A 58 -14.00 13.65 12.33
CA GLY A 58 -14.60 12.89 13.42
C GLY A 58 -15.05 11.52 12.94
N ASP A 59 -14.86 10.48 13.77
CA ASP A 59 -15.29 9.11 13.47
C ASP A 59 -14.68 8.47 12.19
N MET A 60 -13.53 8.99 11.73
CA MET A 60 -12.84 8.49 10.53
C MET A 60 -11.68 7.53 10.81
N ILE A 61 -11.14 7.49 12.04
CA ILE A 61 -9.89 6.78 12.35
C ILE A 61 -9.96 5.27 12.10
N GLN A 62 -11.14 4.68 12.29
CA GLN A 62 -11.40 3.25 12.13
C GLN A 62 -11.98 2.89 10.76
N ARG A 63 -12.26 3.85 9.88
CA ARG A 63 -12.90 3.58 8.59
C ARG A 63 -11.85 3.23 7.54
N GLY A 64 -12.09 2.15 6.81
CA GLY A 64 -11.34 1.82 5.58
C GLY A 64 -11.57 2.84 4.47
N GLY A 65 -10.80 2.70 3.38
CA GLY A 65 -10.85 3.58 2.21
C GLY A 65 -10.44 5.03 2.53
N THR A 66 -10.94 5.98 1.74
CA THR A 66 -10.71 7.41 1.90
C THR A 66 -12.00 8.22 1.68
N PHE A 67 -12.39 9.04 2.65
CA PHE A 67 -13.56 9.93 2.52
C PHE A 67 -13.34 11.10 1.55
N LEU A 68 -12.08 11.39 1.20
CA LEU A 68 -11.74 12.34 0.15
C LEU A 68 -11.87 11.71 -1.24
N TYR A 69 -12.04 10.39 -1.34
CA TYR A 69 -11.97 9.63 -2.59
C TYR A 69 -10.60 9.71 -3.28
N SER A 70 -10.40 8.81 -4.23
CA SER A 70 -9.23 8.82 -5.11
C SER A 70 -9.72 8.68 -6.55
N ALA A 71 -8.97 9.24 -7.50
CA ALA A 71 -9.24 9.09 -8.92
C ALA A 71 -7.92 9.00 -9.69
N ARG A 72 -7.91 8.18 -10.75
CA ARG A 72 -6.82 8.19 -11.72
C ARG A 72 -6.90 9.50 -12.53
N CYS A 73 -5.75 10.12 -12.76
CA CYS A 73 -5.63 11.35 -13.54
C CYS A 73 -4.37 11.29 -14.42
N PRO A 74 -4.38 10.50 -15.51
CA PRO A 74 -3.23 10.39 -16.43
C PRO A 74 -2.80 11.74 -17.01
N GLU A 75 -3.76 12.64 -17.24
CA GLU A 75 -3.57 13.99 -17.77
C GLU A 75 -2.74 14.89 -16.84
N PHE A 76 -2.56 14.54 -15.56
CA PHE A 76 -1.70 15.28 -14.63
C PHE A 76 -0.20 15.24 -15.02
N LYS A 77 0.17 14.35 -15.95
CA LYS A 77 1.51 14.34 -16.58
C LYS A 77 1.77 15.55 -17.46
N GLU A 78 0.72 16.22 -17.94
CA GLU A 78 0.84 17.41 -18.77
C GLU A 78 1.06 18.68 -17.94
N LYS A 79 2.04 19.50 -18.34
CA LYS A 79 2.39 20.74 -17.63
C LYS A 79 1.24 21.74 -17.56
N GLU A 80 0.47 21.86 -18.64
CA GLU A 80 -0.69 22.75 -18.71
C GLU A 80 -1.79 22.34 -17.73
N VAL A 81 -1.96 21.04 -17.50
CA VAL A 81 -2.92 20.51 -16.54
C VAL A 81 -2.47 20.80 -15.10
N ARG A 82 -1.18 20.64 -14.81
CA ARG A 82 -0.61 21.00 -13.50
C ARG A 82 -0.68 22.49 -13.21
N ALA A 83 -0.52 23.35 -14.22
CA ALA A 83 -0.68 24.79 -14.06
C ALA A 83 -2.07 25.18 -13.52
N LYS A 84 -3.14 24.52 -13.99
CA LYS A 84 -4.51 24.70 -13.46
C LYS A 84 -4.62 24.28 -11.99
N ALA A 85 -4.01 23.16 -11.63
CA ALA A 85 -3.98 22.67 -10.26
C ALA A 85 -3.23 23.64 -9.32
N ILE A 86 -2.10 24.20 -9.78
CA ILE A 86 -1.33 25.22 -9.05
C ILE A 86 -2.18 26.49 -8.85
N GLU A 87 -2.82 26.98 -9.91
CA GLU A 87 -3.71 28.16 -9.83
C GLU A 87 -4.83 27.95 -8.80
N ASN A 88 -5.41 26.74 -8.76
CA ASN A 88 -6.46 26.40 -7.80
C ASN A 88 -6.01 26.42 -6.33
N LEU A 89 -4.74 26.08 -6.07
CA LEU A 89 -4.13 26.17 -4.75
C LEU A 89 -3.79 27.63 -4.40
N GLU A 90 -3.17 28.36 -5.35
CA GLU A 90 -2.75 29.75 -5.17
C GLU A 90 -3.92 30.68 -4.91
N LYS A 91 -5.05 30.53 -5.62
CA LYS A 91 -6.24 31.37 -5.40
C LYS A 91 -6.84 31.25 -3.98
N ARG A 92 -6.51 30.19 -3.25
CA ARG A 92 -6.92 29.99 -1.84
C ARG A 92 -5.81 30.37 -0.84
N GLY A 93 -4.62 30.68 -1.33
CA GLY A 93 -3.42 30.91 -0.53
C GLY A 93 -2.91 29.63 0.15
N ILE A 94 -3.07 28.47 -0.49
CA ILE A 94 -2.54 27.20 0.03
C ILE A 94 -1.04 27.13 -0.23
N GLU A 95 -0.25 27.01 0.84
CA GLU A 95 1.23 27.05 0.83
C GLU A 95 1.86 25.65 0.94
N GLY A 96 1.07 24.64 1.32
CA GLY A 96 1.54 23.28 1.53
C GLY A 96 0.52 22.24 1.07
N LEU A 97 1.00 21.10 0.57
CA LEU A 97 0.17 19.98 0.13
C LEU A 97 0.73 18.66 0.68
N VAL A 98 -0.08 17.94 1.45
CA VAL A 98 0.19 16.57 1.85
C VAL A 98 -0.49 15.62 0.87
N VAL A 99 0.29 14.73 0.26
CA VAL A 99 -0.19 13.74 -0.71
C VAL A 99 -0.08 12.34 -0.10
N ILE A 100 -1.22 11.72 0.19
CA ILE A 100 -1.30 10.36 0.72
C ILE A 100 -1.54 9.40 -0.46
N GLY A 101 -0.62 8.49 -0.72
CA GLY A 101 -0.73 7.56 -1.84
C GLY A 101 0.56 6.77 -2.11
N GLY A 102 0.66 6.22 -3.32
CA GLY A 102 1.81 5.45 -3.80
C GLY A 102 2.83 6.26 -4.62
N ASP A 103 3.80 5.58 -5.24
CA ASP A 103 4.85 6.18 -6.09
C ASP A 103 4.31 7.15 -7.14
N GLY A 104 3.29 6.74 -7.88
CA GLY A 104 2.66 7.59 -8.90
C GLY A 104 2.08 8.89 -8.33
N SER A 105 1.63 8.87 -7.07
CA SER A 105 1.14 10.05 -6.38
C SER A 105 2.30 10.99 -6.01
N TYR A 106 3.45 10.46 -5.60
CA TYR A 106 4.64 11.26 -5.26
C TYR A 106 5.21 11.97 -6.48
N ARG A 107 5.16 11.36 -7.67
CA ARG A 107 5.59 12.03 -8.91
C ARG A 107 4.81 13.32 -9.18
N GLY A 108 3.50 13.32 -8.93
CA GLY A 108 2.68 14.54 -9.01
C GLY A 108 3.09 15.58 -7.97
N ALA A 109 3.39 15.15 -6.74
CA ALA A 109 3.81 16.02 -5.66
C ALA A 109 5.17 16.68 -5.93
N GLN A 110 6.12 15.93 -6.49
CA GLN A 110 7.42 16.45 -6.91
C GLN A 110 7.25 17.56 -7.94
N ARG A 111 6.48 17.30 -9.01
CA ARG A 111 6.28 18.28 -10.10
C ARG A 111 5.64 19.56 -9.60
N LEU A 112 4.66 19.46 -8.70
CA LEU A 112 4.06 20.63 -8.07
C LEU A 112 5.07 21.45 -7.26
N SER A 113 5.96 20.80 -6.50
CA SER A 113 7.02 21.50 -5.77
C SER A 113 8.07 22.15 -6.69
N GLU A 114 8.38 21.55 -7.84
CA GLU A 114 9.33 22.10 -8.81
C GLU A 114 8.74 23.32 -9.55
N GLU A 115 7.47 23.23 -9.92
CA GLU A 115 6.79 24.22 -10.76
C GLU A 115 6.24 25.42 -9.96
N ALA A 116 5.87 25.21 -8.69
CA ALA A 116 5.33 26.25 -7.82
C ALA A 116 6.22 26.50 -6.60
N LYS A 117 7.09 27.51 -6.68
CA LYS A 117 8.07 27.85 -5.62
C LYS A 117 7.45 28.13 -4.24
N ASN A 118 6.20 28.60 -4.21
CA ASN A 118 5.49 28.93 -2.97
C ASN A 118 4.69 27.75 -2.40
N LEU A 119 4.66 26.61 -3.10
CA LEU A 119 3.95 25.41 -2.69
C LEU A 119 4.94 24.35 -2.25
N LYS A 120 4.80 23.93 -1.00
CA LYS A 120 5.59 22.82 -0.44
C LYS A 120 4.81 21.52 -0.51
N THR A 121 5.47 20.41 -0.82
CA THR A 121 4.80 19.11 -0.92
C THR A 121 5.47 18.05 -0.06
N ILE A 122 4.66 17.25 0.63
CA ILE A 122 5.12 16.10 1.40
C ILE A 122 4.29 14.86 1.03
N GLY A 123 4.97 13.75 0.74
CA GLY A 123 4.36 12.46 0.47
C GLY A 123 4.17 11.64 1.76
N VAL A 124 3.04 10.94 1.85
CA VAL A 124 2.74 9.97 2.92
C VAL A 124 2.39 8.61 2.28
N PRO A 125 3.04 7.50 2.66
CA PRO A 125 2.95 6.24 1.95
C PRO A 125 1.63 5.52 2.25
N GLY A 126 0.64 5.73 1.39
CA GLY A 126 -0.68 5.10 1.47
C GLY A 126 -0.86 4.08 0.36
N THR A 127 -0.47 2.84 0.61
CA THR A 127 -0.61 1.70 -0.31
C THR A 127 -0.54 0.40 0.47
N ILE A 128 -1.18 -0.66 -0.03
CA ILE A 128 -1.06 -2.02 0.53
C ILE A 128 0.18 -2.76 0.00
N ASP A 129 0.76 -2.28 -1.10
CA ASP A 129 1.75 -3.01 -1.90
C ASP A 129 3.14 -3.10 -1.20
N ASN A 130 3.39 -2.26 -0.20
CA ASN A 130 4.69 -2.09 0.49
C ASN A 130 5.88 -1.82 -0.44
N ASP A 131 5.63 -1.18 -1.58
CA ASP A 131 6.56 -0.99 -2.69
C ASP A 131 7.19 0.42 -2.74
N ILE A 132 7.18 1.15 -1.62
CA ILE A 132 7.67 2.53 -1.56
C ILE A 132 9.02 2.57 -0.83
N ASN A 133 10.07 2.98 -1.55
CA ASN A 133 11.39 3.20 -0.96
C ASN A 133 11.37 4.32 0.10
N GLY A 134 12.30 4.24 1.06
CA GLY A 134 12.39 5.21 2.16
C GLY A 134 11.44 4.92 3.33
N THR A 135 10.73 3.79 3.31
CA THR A 135 9.94 3.29 4.43
C THR A 135 9.97 1.76 4.46
N ASP A 136 10.08 1.17 5.64
CA ASP A 136 10.01 -0.29 5.86
C ASP A 136 8.56 -0.79 5.71
N PHE A 137 7.59 0.07 6.06
CA PHE A 137 6.16 -0.24 6.00
C PHE A 137 5.34 0.91 5.41
N THR A 138 4.36 0.57 4.58
CA THR A 138 3.35 1.51 4.05
C THR A 138 2.02 1.38 4.77
N ILE A 139 1.24 2.47 4.82
CA ILE A 139 -0.07 2.49 5.47
C ILE A 139 -1.05 1.63 4.66
N GLY A 140 -1.52 0.56 5.29
CA GLY A 140 -2.47 -0.41 4.76
C GLY A 140 -1.87 -1.80 4.55
N PHE A 141 -0.53 -1.92 4.61
CA PHE A 141 0.15 -3.20 4.43
C PHE A 141 -0.27 -4.22 5.51
N ASP A 142 -0.23 -3.83 6.79
CA ASP A 142 -0.57 -4.73 7.90
C ASP A 142 -2.04 -5.17 7.85
N THR A 143 -2.95 -4.27 7.47
CA THR A 143 -4.36 -4.62 7.31
C THR A 143 -4.60 -5.58 6.14
N ALA A 144 -3.92 -5.36 5.00
CA ALA A 144 -3.99 -6.28 3.87
C ALA A 144 -3.44 -7.65 4.24
N LEU A 145 -2.29 -7.71 4.93
CA LEU A 145 -1.70 -8.93 5.48
C LEU A 145 -2.71 -9.71 6.35
N ASN A 146 -3.34 -9.05 7.33
CA ASN A 146 -4.32 -9.68 8.20
C ASN A 146 -5.58 -10.16 7.43
N THR A 147 -5.97 -9.44 6.38
CA THR A 147 -7.07 -9.86 5.49
C THR A 147 -6.72 -11.13 4.72
N ILE A 148 -5.48 -11.24 4.23
CA ILE A 148 -5.01 -12.45 3.55
C ILE A 148 -4.98 -13.62 4.54
N ILE A 149 -4.39 -13.44 5.72
CA ILE A 149 -4.32 -14.50 6.76
C ILE A 149 -5.73 -15.00 7.11
N ASP A 150 -6.67 -14.09 7.33
CA ASP A 150 -8.06 -14.42 7.65
C ASP A 150 -8.76 -15.24 6.55
N ALA A 151 -8.43 -14.99 5.27
CA ALA A 151 -8.92 -15.79 4.15
C ALA A 151 -8.22 -17.15 4.07
N VAL A 152 -6.90 -17.19 4.27
CA VAL A 152 -6.11 -18.43 4.26
C VAL A 152 -6.55 -19.38 5.36
N ASP A 153 -6.82 -18.87 6.57
CA ASP A 153 -7.29 -19.69 7.70
C ASP A 153 -8.67 -20.31 7.42
N LYS A 154 -9.61 -19.53 6.86
CA LYS A 154 -10.92 -20.08 6.42
C LYS A 154 -10.77 -21.14 5.34
N ILE A 155 -9.83 -20.95 4.42
CA ILE A 155 -9.54 -21.94 3.37
C ILE A 155 -8.90 -23.19 3.98
N ARG A 156 -8.02 -23.03 4.98
CA ARG A 156 -7.34 -24.13 5.66
C ARG A 156 -8.32 -25.10 6.34
N ASP A 157 -9.36 -24.58 6.98
CA ASP A 157 -10.40 -25.39 7.63
C ASP A 157 -11.11 -26.35 6.65
N THR A 158 -11.39 -25.89 5.43
CA THR A 158 -11.98 -26.74 4.38
C THR A 158 -10.93 -27.63 3.69
N ALA A 159 -9.69 -27.16 3.58
CA ALA A 159 -8.60 -27.90 2.95
C ALA A 159 -8.28 -29.21 3.69
N SER A 160 -8.22 -29.15 5.02
CA SER A 160 -7.97 -30.34 5.86
C SER A 160 -9.05 -31.42 5.75
N SER A 161 -10.24 -31.06 5.26
CA SER A 161 -11.39 -31.96 5.14
C SER A 161 -11.46 -32.71 3.81
N HIS A 162 -10.80 -32.20 2.75
CA HIS A 162 -10.98 -32.69 1.38
C HIS A 162 -9.68 -33.06 0.66
N GLU A 163 -8.54 -33.00 1.35
CA GLU A 163 -7.21 -33.34 0.82
C GLU A 163 -6.85 -32.65 -0.51
N ARG A 164 -6.91 -31.31 -0.52
CA ARG A 164 -6.74 -30.48 -1.74
C ARG A 164 -5.59 -29.47 -1.65
N THR A 165 -5.07 -29.10 -2.81
CA THR A 165 -4.09 -28.02 -2.96
C THR A 165 -4.80 -26.71 -3.26
N PHE A 166 -4.54 -25.70 -2.44
CA PHE A 166 -5.11 -24.36 -2.60
C PHE A 166 -4.07 -23.38 -3.09
N ILE A 167 -4.44 -22.63 -4.13
CA ILE A 167 -3.64 -21.53 -4.68
C ILE A 167 -4.39 -20.25 -4.34
N ILE A 168 -3.74 -19.38 -3.57
CA ILE A 168 -4.32 -18.14 -3.10
C ILE A 168 -3.55 -17.01 -3.78
N GLU A 169 -4.23 -16.32 -4.68
CA GLU A 169 -3.67 -15.18 -5.40
C GLU A 169 -3.87 -13.91 -4.56
N VAL A 170 -2.75 -13.24 -4.27
CA VAL A 170 -2.69 -12.05 -3.43
C VAL A 170 -2.20 -10.85 -4.24
N MET A 171 -2.63 -9.66 -3.83
CA MET A 171 -2.17 -8.42 -4.45
C MET A 171 -0.73 -8.10 -4.05
N GLY A 172 -0.14 -7.12 -4.73
CA GLY A 172 1.22 -6.63 -4.47
C GLY A 172 1.86 -5.95 -5.67
N ARG A 173 1.16 -5.88 -6.80
CA ARG A 173 1.69 -5.44 -8.09
C ARG A 173 3.00 -6.17 -8.39
N ASP A 174 4.12 -5.44 -8.42
CA ASP A 174 5.44 -5.94 -8.77
C ASP A 174 6.27 -6.26 -7.52
N ALA A 175 5.70 -6.16 -6.31
CA ALA A 175 6.32 -6.45 -5.03
C ALA A 175 5.74 -7.72 -4.38
N GLY A 176 6.63 -8.53 -3.80
CA GLY A 176 6.33 -9.81 -3.18
C GLY A 176 5.99 -9.76 -1.69
N ASP A 177 6.03 -8.58 -1.04
CA ASP A 177 5.90 -8.43 0.41
C ASP A 177 4.64 -9.06 0.98
N LEU A 178 3.47 -8.77 0.39
CA LEU A 178 2.21 -9.34 0.87
C LEU A 178 2.21 -10.87 0.77
N ALA A 179 2.70 -11.43 -0.33
CA ALA A 179 2.80 -12.88 -0.51
C ALA A 179 3.79 -13.51 0.47
N LEU A 180 4.94 -12.87 0.68
CA LEU A 180 5.98 -13.34 1.58
C LEU A 180 5.53 -13.32 3.04
N TRP A 181 5.04 -12.19 3.52
CA TRP A 181 4.59 -12.04 4.90
C TRP A 181 3.37 -12.91 5.19
N SER A 182 2.38 -12.94 4.29
CA SER A 182 1.19 -13.78 4.48
C SER A 182 1.52 -15.26 4.40
N GLY A 183 2.40 -15.66 3.49
CA GLY A 183 2.84 -17.03 3.36
C GLY A 183 3.60 -17.51 4.59
N LEU A 184 4.50 -16.69 5.14
CA LEU A 184 5.18 -17.01 6.40
C LEU A 184 4.20 -17.08 7.58
N ALA A 185 3.33 -16.08 7.73
CA ALA A 185 2.39 -16.00 8.85
C ALA A 185 1.37 -17.14 8.82
N ALA A 186 0.86 -17.49 7.64
CA ALA A 186 -0.13 -18.54 7.49
C ALA A 186 0.48 -19.94 7.38
N GLY A 187 1.81 -20.11 7.33
CA GLY A 187 2.45 -21.41 7.13
C GLY A 187 2.13 -22.00 5.74
N ALA A 188 2.29 -21.19 4.70
CA ALA A 188 2.21 -21.63 3.32
C ALA A 188 3.41 -22.52 2.97
N GLU A 189 3.18 -23.49 2.08
CA GLU A 189 4.22 -24.41 1.65
C GLU A 189 5.10 -23.81 0.57
N THR A 190 4.48 -23.05 -0.33
CA THR A 190 5.14 -22.39 -1.43
C THR A 190 4.67 -20.95 -1.50
N ILE A 191 5.63 -20.05 -1.73
CA ILE A 191 5.41 -18.62 -1.88
C ILE A 191 6.03 -18.19 -3.21
N LEU A 192 5.20 -17.76 -4.14
CA LEU A 192 5.63 -17.25 -5.45
C LEU A 192 5.63 -15.72 -5.42
N ILE A 193 6.80 -15.14 -5.66
CA ILE A 193 7.03 -13.69 -5.63
C ILE A 193 7.86 -13.21 -6.83
N PRO A 194 7.67 -11.98 -7.30
CA PRO A 194 8.38 -11.46 -8.47
C PRO A 194 9.91 -11.40 -8.31
N GLU A 195 10.40 -11.20 -7.08
CA GLU A 195 11.82 -11.03 -6.76
C GLU A 195 12.62 -12.34 -6.81
N VAL A 196 11.94 -13.49 -6.84
CA VAL A 196 12.58 -14.81 -6.89
C VAL A 196 12.05 -15.61 -8.07
N LYS A 197 12.95 -15.93 -9.00
CA LYS A 197 12.62 -16.81 -10.12
C LYS A 197 12.21 -18.18 -9.60
N SER A 198 10.93 -18.50 -9.76
CA SER A 198 10.34 -19.75 -9.29
C SER A 198 10.40 -20.81 -10.40
N ASP A 199 10.85 -22.02 -10.06
CA ASP A 199 10.77 -23.19 -10.94
C ASP A 199 9.52 -24.01 -10.59
N ILE A 200 8.57 -24.09 -11.51
CA ILE A 200 7.30 -24.80 -11.28
C ILE A 200 7.51 -26.30 -11.11
N GLU A 201 8.54 -26.87 -11.75
CA GLU A 201 8.87 -28.29 -11.60
C GLU A 201 9.33 -28.59 -10.17
N GLU A 202 10.24 -27.78 -9.62
CA GLU A 202 10.71 -27.91 -8.24
C GLU A 202 9.56 -27.76 -7.22
N ILE A 203 8.65 -26.84 -7.48
CA ILE A 203 7.46 -26.63 -6.65
C ILE A 203 6.54 -27.87 -6.68
N ALA A 204 6.34 -28.43 -7.87
CA ALA A 204 5.53 -29.63 -8.04
C ALA A 204 6.15 -30.83 -7.31
N GLU A 205 7.46 -31.02 -7.40
CA GLU A 205 8.19 -32.04 -6.64
C GLU A 205 8.04 -31.84 -5.13
N LYS A 206 8.15 -30.60 -4.64
CA LYS A 206 7.96 -30.29 -3.22
C LYS A 206 6.56 -30.69 -2.72
N ILE A 207 5.52 -30.34 -3.48
CA ILE A 207 4.12 -30.69 -3.15
C ILE A 207 3.94 -32.21 -3.14
N GLN A 208 4.49 -32.91 -4.14
CA GLN A 208 4.41 -34.37 -4.22
C GLN A 208 5.10 -35.03 -3.02
N HIS A 209 6.30 -34.58 -2.64
CA HIS A 209 6.99 -35.07 -1.44
C HIS A 209 6.21 -34.81 -0.15
N GLY A 210 5.52 -33.66 -0.05
CA GLY A 210 4.63 -33.36 1.08
C GLY A 210 3.47 -34.35 1.17
N MET A 211 2.82 -34.64 0.04
CA MET A 211 1.75 -35.63 -0.04
C MET A 211 2.24 -37.04 0.34
N ASP A 212 3.41 -37.45 -0.15
CA ASP A 212 3.99 -38.76 0.13
C ASP A 212 4.33 -38.95 1.63
N ARG A 213 4.58 -37.86 2.36
CA ARG A 213 4.78 -37.83 3.82
C ARG A 213 3.47 -37.84 4.62
N GLY A 214 2.32 -37.86 3.95
CA GLY A 214 1.00 -37.86 4.59
C GLY A 214 0.44 -36.48 4.92
N LYS A 215 0.99 -35.42 4.32
CA LYS A 215 0.41 -34.07 4.45
C LYS A 215 -0.92 -34.05 3.68
N LYS A 216 -1.98 -33.64 4.38
CA LYS A 216 -3.34 -33.70 3.84
C LYS A 216 -3.62 -32.59 2.84
N HIS A 217 -3.01 -31.42 2.99
CA HIS A 217 -3.28 -30.28 2.13
C HIS A 217 -2.04 -29.39 1.97
N SER A 218 -2.01 -28.68 0.85
CA SER A 218 -0.95 -27.72 0.52
C SER A 218 -1.56 -26.35 0.24
N ILE A 219 -0.90 -25.30 0.73
CA ILE A 219 -1.28 -23.91 0.48
C ILE A 219 -0.14 -23.24 -0.25
N ILE A 220 -0.47 -22.64 -1.38
CA ILE A 220 0.43 -21.89 -2.24
C ILE A 220 -0.06 -20.45 -2.26
N ILE A 221 0.80 -19.52 -1.85
CA ILE A 221 0.54 -18.08 -2.00
C ILE A 221 1.21 -17.60 -3.27
N CYS A 222 0.44 -16.97 -4.16
CA CYS A 222 0.91 -16.48 -5.45
C CYS A 222 0.70 -14.97 -5.53
N ALA A 223 1.79 -14.20 -5.60
CA ALA A 223 1.71 -12.77 -5.89
C ALA A 223 1.21 -12.54 -7.33
N GLU A 224 0.29 -11.58 -7.50
CA GLU A 224 -0.29 -11.23 -8.80
C GLU A 224 0.75 -10.83 -9.86
N GLY A 225 1.90 -10.29 -9.44
CA GLY A 225 3.01 -9.91 -10.32
C GLY A 225 3.79 -11.07 -10.94
N VAL A 226 3.61 -12.30 -10.44
CA VAL A 226 4.27 -13.49 -11.00
C VAL A 226 3.40 -14.09 -12.11
N MET A 227 2.19 -14.47 -11.76
CA MET A 227 1.18 -15.06 -12.63
C MET A 227 -0.17 -15.09 -11.92
N THR A 228 -1.26 -15.33 -12.66
CA THR A 228 -2.56 -15.58 -12.05
C THR A 228 -2.58 -16.93 -11.32
N GLY A 229 -3.40 -17.05 -10.29
CA GLY A 229 -3.57 -18.32 -9.55
C GLY A 229 -4.09 -19.45 -10.43
N HIS A 230 -4.87 -19.13 -11.48
CA HIS A 230 -5.33 -20.10 -12.47
C HIS A 230 -4.18 -20.63 -13.31
N GLN A 231 -3.33 -19.76 -13.83
CA GLN A 231 -2.12 -20.15 -14.57
C GLN A 231 -1.19 -21.01 -13.71
N CYS A 232 -0.96 -20.61 -12.45
CA CYS A 232 -0.17 -21.41 -11.51
C CYS A 232 -0.73 -22.84 -11.37
N GLY A 233 -2.05 -22.98 -11.24
CA GLY A 233 -2.71 -24.29 -11.16
C GLY A 233 -2.61 -25.11 -12.45
N GLU A 234 -2.66 -24.48 -13.62
CA GLU A 234 -2.49 -25.14 -14.91
C GLU A 234 -1.04 -25.61 -15.12
N GLU A 235 -0.05 -24.80 -14.76
CA GLU A 235 1.36 -25.16 -14.87
C GLU A 235 1.73 -26.32 -13.93
N LEU A 236 1.25 -26.32 -12.67
CA LEU A 236 1.50 -27.41 -11.73
C LEU A 236 0.93 -28.75 -12.20
N LYS A 237 -0.24 -28.75 -12.84
CA LYS A 237 -0.90 -29.97 -13.36
C LYS A 237 -0.12 -30.66 -14.48
N LYS A 238 0.85 -29.98 -15.10
CA LYS A 238 1.72 -30.59 -16.13
C LYS A 238 2.73 -31.55 -15.52
N PHE A 239 3.08 -31.37 -14.24
CA PHE A 239 4.11 -32.12 -13.54
C PHE A 239 3.52 -33.12 -12.52
N ILE A 240 2.41 -32.76 -11.87
CA ILE A 240 1.80 -33.58 -10.82
C ILE A 240 0.27 -33.68 -10.98
N ASN A 241 -0.29 -34.83 -10.61
CA ASN A 241 -1.73 -35.06 -10.69
C ASN A 241 -2.44 -34.61 -9.40
N ILE A 242 -2.78 -33.31 -9.32
CA ILE A 242 -3.42 -32.70 -8.15
C ILE A 242 -4.76 -32.00 -8.47
N ASP A 243 -5.71 -32.07 -7.54
CA ASP A 243 -6.92 -31.24 -7.58
C ASP A 243 -6.62 -29.86 -6.97
N THR A 244 -6.48 -28.86 -7.84
CA THR A 244 -6.23 -27.48 -7.43
C THR A 244 -7.53 -26.69 -7.24
N ARG A 245 -7.57 -25.85 -6.21
CA ARG A 245 -8.60 -24.82 -6.01
C ARG A 245 -7.93 -23.46 -5.93
N VAL A 246 -8.40 -22.54 -6.76
CA VAL A 246 -7.85 -21.19 -6.86
C VAL A 246 -8.78 -20.23 -6.13
N SER A 247 -8.22 -19.38 -5.28
CA SER A 247 -8.91 -18.27 -4.63
C SER A 247 -8.21 -16.97 -4.96
N CYS A 248 -8.79 -16.17 -5.84
CA CYS A 248 -8.31 -14.82 -6.15
C CYS A 248 -8.95 -13.85 -5.16
N LEU A 249 -8.20 -13.38 -4.17
CA LEU A 249 -8.74 -12.49 -3.14
C LEU A 249 -9.09 -11.11 -3.72
N GLY A 250 -8.22 -10.60 -4.60
CA GLY A 250 -8.43 -9.32 -5.27
C GLY A 250 -8.67 -8.16 -4.30
N HIS A 251 -9.63 -7.30 -4.62
CA HIS A 251 -9.81 -6.01 -3.96
C HIS A 251 -10.29 -6.06 -2.50
N ILE A 252 -10.66 -7.23 -1.97
CA ILE A 252 -10.98 -7.34 -0.53
C ILE A 252 -9.79 -6.92 0.34
N GLN A 253 -8.56 -7.10 -0.17
CA GLN A 253 -7.31 -6.74 0.49
C GLN A 253 -7.11 -5.22 0.67
N ARG A 254 -7.83 -4.39 -0.10
CA ARG A 254 -7.80 -2.92 0.03
C ARG A 254 -8.86 -2.37 0.99
N GLY A 255 -9.87 -3.18 1.27
CA GLY A 255 -10.98 -2.81 2.14
C GLY A 255 -10.72 -3.14 3.60
N GLY A 256 -11.74 -2.90 4.42
CA GLY A 256 -11.70 -3.27 5.83
C GLY A 256 -11.22 -2.18 6.77
N THR A 257 -11.40 -2.46 8.05
CA THR A 257 -11.02 -1.55 9.14
C THR A 257 -9.52 -1.63 9.35
N PRO A 258 -8.76 -0.52 9.36
CA PRO A 258 -7.33 -0.56 9.58
C PRO A 258 -7.00 -1.16 10.96
N THR A 259 -5.94 -1.95 11.01
CA THR A 259 -5.39 -2.54 12.24
C THR A 259 -4.83 -1.48 13.18
N GLY A 260 -4.43 -1.90 14.38
CA GLY A 260 -3.74 -1.01 15.33
C GLY A 260 -2.45 -0.43 14.75
N MET A 261 -1.65 -1.24 14.04
CA MET A 261 -0.39 -0.82 13.45
C MET A 261 -0.62 0.27 12.40
N ASP A 262 -1.53 0.04 11.44
CA ASP A 262 -1.81 1.01 10.38
C ASP A 262 -2.37 2.32 10.91
N ARG A 263 -3.24 2.28 11.94
CA ARG A 263 -3.75 3.51 12.58
C ARG A 263 -2.65 4.30 13.25
N VAL A 264 -1.73 3.64 13.96
CA VAL A 264 -0.61 4.29 14.66
C VAL A 264 0.37 4.85 13.64
N LEU A 265 0.77 4.06 12.64
CA LEU A 265 1.68 4.47 11.59
C LEU A 265 1.12 5.67 10.81
N ALA A 266 -0.14 5.59 10.37
CA ALA A 266 -0.82 6.68 9.68
C ALA A 266 -0.89 7.96 10.52
N SER A 267 -1.11 7.81 11.84
CA SER A 267 -1.16 8.95 12.76
C SER A 267 0.21 9.60 12.93
N ARG A 268 1.27 8.80 13.08
CA ARG A 268 2.65 9.28 13.21
C ARG A 268 3.10 9.99 11.93
N LEU A 269 2.94 9.34 10.78
CA LEU A 269 3.36 9.87 9.48
C LEU A 269 2.57 11.11 9.07
N GLY A 270 1.24 11.11 9.25
CA GLY A 270 0.42 12.29 8.95
C GLY A 270 0.76 13.48 9.85
N GLY A 271 1.07 13.25 11.13
CA GLY A 271 1.55 14.29 12.03
C GLY A 271 2.93 14.82 11.63
N TYR A 272 3.86 13.93 11.32
CA TYR A 272 5.23 14.28 10.91
C TYR A 272 5.27 15.04 9.57
N ALA A 273 4.38 14.70 8.63
CA ALA A 273 4.26 15.44 7.38
C ALA A 273 3.91 16.92 7.59
N VAL A 274 3.04 17.22 8.56
CA VAL A 274 2.71 18.60 8.94
C VAL A 274 3.91 19.30 9.58
N GLU A 275 4.68 18.60 10.42
CA GLU A 275 5.90 19.16 11.04
C GLU A 275 6.94 19.55 9.99
N LEU A 276 7.19 18.71 8.98
CA LEU A 276 8.10 19.01 7.89
C LEU A 276 7.64 20.23 7.08
N LEU A 277 6.35 20.31 6.75
CA LEU A 277 5.79 21.49 6.07
C LEU A 277 5.99 22.78 6.89
N MET A 278 5.84 22.71 8.21
CA MET A 278 6.07 23.84 9.13
C MET A 278 7.54 24.24 9.21
N GLN A 279 8.46 23.26 9.21
CA GLN A 279 9.92 23.48 9.15
C GLN A 279 10.37 24.02 7.81
N GLY A 280 9.51 23.87 6.80
CA GLY A 280 9.68 24.44 5.49
C GLY A 280 10.29 23.49 4.47
N ASP A 281 10.35 22.21 4.79
CA ASP A 281 10.72 21.14 3.87
C ASP A 281 9.71 20.98 2.73
N SER A 282 10.18 20.43 1.62
CA SER A 282 9.39 20.12 0.43
C SER A 282 10.05 19.00 -0.37
N ALA A 283 9.29 18.40 -1.28
CA ALA A 283 9.75 17.34 -2.18
C ALA A 283 10.35 16.13 -1.44
N LYS A 284 9.74 15.76 -0.31
CA LYS A 284 10.12 14.63 0.53
C LYS A 284 8.91 13.75 0.81
N ALA A 285 9.13 12.45 1.02
CA ALA A 285 8.14 11.58 1.64
C ALA A 285 8.55 11.24 3.08
N VAL A 286 7.56 11.06 3.95
CA VAL A 286 7.77 10.50 5.28
C VAL A 286 7.74 8.98 5.25
N GLY A 287 8.48 8.34 6.14
CA GLY A 287 8.53 6.89 6.28
C GLY A 287 8.82 6.47 7.71
N ILE A 288 8.85 5.16 7.93
CA ILE A 288 9.40 4.54 9.12
C ILE A 288 10.56 3.63 8.71
N GLN A 289 11.74 3.82 9.27
CA GLN A 289 12.88 2.95 9.02
C GLN A 289 13.55 2.61 10.33
N GLN A 290 13.84 1.33 10.56
CA GLN A 290 14.42 0.86 11.82
C GLN A 290 13.64 1.34 13.05
N ASN A 291 12.30 1.39 12.91
CA ASN A 291 11.33 1.87 13.90
C ASN A 291 11.39 3.38 14.23
N GLU A 292 12.19 4.16 13.51
CA GLU A 292 12.27 5.62 13.61
C GLU A 292 11.55 6.31 12.45
N LEU A 293 10.99 7.50 12.71
CA LEU A 293 10.38 8.30 11.64
C LEU A 293 11.48 8.95 10.81
N THR A 294 11.47 8.71 9.51
CA THR A 294 12.44 9.25 8.57
C THR A 294 11.74 10.06 7.49
N CYS A 295 12.51 10.86 6.76
CA CYS A 295 12.05 11.50 5.55
C CYS A 295 13.10 11.37 4.47
N THR A 296 12.65 11.11 3.24
CA THR A 296 13.53 10.84 2.10
C THR A 296 13.09 11.72 0.93
N HIS A 297 14.05 12.25 0.17
CA HIS A 297 13.73 13.04 -1.02
C HIS A 297 13.06 12.18 -2.09
N PHE A 298 12.11 12.77 -2.83
CA PHE A 298 11.42 12.04 -3.90
C PHE A 298 12.38 11.46 -4.95
N ASP A 299 13.45 12.17 -5.31
CA ASP A 299 14.45 11.67 -6.26
C ASP A 299 15.15 10.40 -5.79
N GLU A 300 15.48 10.31 -4.50
CA GLU A 300 16.09 9.13 -3.90
C GLU A 300 15.11 7.95 -3.88
N ILE A 301 13.84 8.22 -3.59
CA ILE A 301 12.77 7.19 -3.58
C ILE A 301 12.60 6.58 -4.96
N PHE A 302 12.64 7.39 -6.02
CA PHE A 302 12.41 6.92 -7.40
C PHE A 302 13.59 6.18 -8.02
N GLN A 303 14.80 6.36 -7.48
CA GLN A 303 16.02 5.73 -7.98
C GLN A 303 16.34 4.41 -7.28
N ALA A 304 15.84 4.21 -6.06
CA ALA A 304 16.08 2.99 -5.31
C ALA A 304 15.28 1.80 -5.87
N GLU A 305 15.86 0.61 -5.77
CA GLU A 305 15.17 -0.64 -6.05
C GLU A 305 14.56 -1.21 -4.78
N HIS A 306 13.29 -1.61 -4.88
CA HIS A 306 12.61 -2.33 -3.79
C HIS A 306 13.25 -3.70 -3.59
N ASN A 307 13.48 -4.07 -2.34
CA ASN A 307 14.14 -5.33 -1.98
C ASN A 307 13.41 -6.01 -0.82
N ILE A 308 13.04 -7.28 -1.01
CA ILE A 308 12.47 -8.11 0.05
C ILE A 308 13.54 -8.67 1.01
N ASP A 309 13.10 -9.07 2.20
CA ASP A 309 13.96 -9.80 3.14
C ASP A 309 14.17 -11.26 2.69
N LYS A 310 15.31 -11.52 2.03
CA LYS A 310 15.72 -12.86 1.61
C LYS A 310 15.89 -13.84 2.77
N LYS A 311 16.24 -13.37 3.98
CA LYS A 311 16.34 -14.26 5.14
C LYS A 311 14.96 -14.75 5.55
N MET A 312 13.97 -13.87 5.51
CA MET A 312 12.58 -14.21 5.77
C MET A 312 12.03 -15.17 4.71
N TYR A 313 12.36 -14.97 3.44
CA TYR A 313 12.03 -15.92 2.35
C TYR A 313 12.61 -17.31 2.61
N ASN A 314 13.90 -17.40 2.94
CA ASN A 314 14.55 -18.67 3.26
C ASN A 314 13.95 -19.33 4.51
N LEU A 315 13.60 -18.54 5.53
CA LEU A 315 12.94 -19.02 6.74
C LEU A 315 11.58 -19.65 6.41
N ALA A 316 10.76 -19.01 5.57
CA ALA A 316 9.47 -19.57 5.15
C ALA A 316 9.62 -20.94 4.47
N HIS A 317 10.69 -21.14 3.69
CA HIS A 317 11.00 -22.42 3.06
C HIS A 317 11.45 -23.48 4.08
N GLN A 318 12.18 -23.08 5.12
CA GLN A 318 12.65 -23.99 6.17
C GLN A 318 11.53 -24.44 7.12
N LEU A 319 10.54 -23.58 7.39
CA LEU A 319 9.42 -23.88 8.29
C LEU A 319 8.31 -24.71 7.64
N SER A 320 8.36 -24.94 6.32
CA SER A 320 7.29 -25.58 5.54
C SER A 320 7.53 -27.06 5.18
N ILE A 321 8.43 -27.74 5.91
CA ILE A 321 8.83 -29.16 5.70
C ILE A 321 7.73 -30.20 5.98
#